data_AF-A0A940A0W2-F1
#
_entry.id   AF-A0A940A0W2-F1
#
_cell.length_a   1.000
_cell.length_b   1.000
_cell.length_c   1.000
_cell.angle_alpha   90.00
_cell.angle_beta   90.00
_cell.angle_gamma   90.00
#
_symmetry.space_group_name_H-M   'P 1'
#
loop_
_entity.id
_entity.type
_entity.pdbx_description
1 polymer ?
#
loop_
_entity_poly.entity_id
_entity_poly.type
_entity_poly.pdbx_seq_one_letter_code
_entity_poly.pdbx_strand_id
1 'polypeptide(L)'
;MKVKEYILVIIVFLLVACGGNSSNTANGSATDDESKQSTAILSALTFASYDQYIRITKDDVYIRESPSNKAAKVEYDRYPGTLMACDMCPVISEDQGWFQIPEGWVSKKDAKLAVNDPITAVMMNNQWCGHVIDMGDGFMWRVYSPIGIKQLAICDCNGVLRLGKLIDNVFEFKYAVSASIEIDEEHPDRWELEEYEDGKYIHMGTNYGKQITEEGWEDATYTYWLPDLSKFTDQHLIQIFKDVIEANETNYLYLNSELLSGKWVGNIP
;
A
#
# COMPACT_ATOMS: atom_id res chain seq x y z
N MET A 1 31.56 16.46 2.80
CA MET A 1 30.69 17.27 1.93
C MET A 1 29.56 16.38 1.45
N LYS A 2 28.34 16.56 1.96
CA LYS A 2 27.14 15.84 1.50
C LYS A 2 26.31 16.82 0.70
N VAL A 3 26.20 16.61 -0.61
CA VAL A 3 25.20 17.28 -1.44
C VAL A 3 23.93 16.46 -1.28
N LYS A 4 22.95 17.00 -0.56
CA LYS A 4 21.58 16.48 -0.61
C LYS A 4 20.93 17.10 -1.84
N GLU A 5 20.79 16.33 -2.91
CA GLU A 5 19.91 16.71 -4.02
C GLU A 5 18.47 16.54 -3.55
N TYR A 6 17.80 17.67 -3.32
CA TYR A 6 16.35 17.70 -3.15
C TYR A 6 15.74 17.71 -4.55
N ILE A 7 15.14 16.59 -4.96
CA ILE A 7 14.27 16.58 -6.14
C ILE A 7 13.00 17.33 -5.74
N LEU A 8 12.92 18.59 -6.15
CA LEU A 8 11.72 19.42 -6.07
C LEU A 8 10.75 18.93 -7.15
N VAL A 9 9.74 18.14 -6.77
CA VAL A 9 8.62 17.82 -7.66
C VAL A 9 7.68 19.02 -7.68
N ILE A 10 7.78 19.85 -8.73
CA ILE A 10 6.82 20.94 -8.98
C ILE A 10 5.58 20.33 -9.64
N ILE A 11 4.51 20.14 -8.88
CA ILE A 11 3.17 19.90 -9.43
C ILE A 11 2.62 21.25 -9.89
N VAL A 12 2.66 21.51 -11.20
CA VAL A 12 2.05 22.71 -11.78
C VAL A 12 0.54 22.49 -11.88
N PHE A 13 -0.22 23.09 -10.96
CA PHE A 13 -1.67 23.22 -11.10
C PHE A 13 -1.99 24.27 -12.17
N LEU A 14 -2.48 23.82 -13.32
CA LEU A 14 -3.08 24.69 -14.33
C LEU A 14 -4.52 25.01 -13.91
N LEU A 15 -4.68 26.09 -13.13
CA LEU A 15 -5.96 26.74 -12.90
C LEU A 15 -6.38 27.46 -14.19
N VAL A 16 -7.30 26.87 -14.95
CA VAL A 16 -7.98 27.56 -16.06
C VAL A 16 -9.09 28.40 -15.45
N ALA A 17 -8.78 29.67 -15.18
CA ALA A 17 -9.78 30.71 -15.00
C ALA A 17 -9.95 31.47 -16.32
N CYS A 18 -11.08 31.26 -17.00
CA CYS A 18 -11.61 32.21 -17.98
C CYS A 18 -13.12 32.31 -17.78
N GLY A 19 -13.57 33.48 -17.33
CA GLY A 19 -14.98 33.79 -17.15
C GLY A 19 -15.68 34.19 -18.45
N GLY A 20 -17.02 34.24 -18.36
CA GLY A 20 -17.85 35.18 -19.13
C GLY A 20 -18.75 34.58 -20.22
N ASN A 21 -20.01 34.34 -19.85
CA ASN A 21 -21.24 34.38 -20.66
C ASN A 21 -21.29 33.68 -22.03
N SER A 22 -22.08 32.61 -22.14
CA SER A 22 -23.48 32.66 -22.60
C SER A 22 -24.02 31.28 -23.03
N SER A 23 -25.24 30.99 -22.57
CA SER A 23 -26.26 30.09 -23.11
C SER A 23 -25.93 28.62 -23.46
N ASN A 24 -26.67 27.76 -22.75
CA ASN A 24 -27.32 26.52 -23.15
C ASN A 24 -26.54 25.20 -23.21
N THR A 25 -27.15 24.24 -22.50
CA THR A 25 -27.07 22.78 -22.61
C THR A 25 -25.73 22.13 -22.27
N ALA A 26 -25.47 21.95 -20.98
CA ALA A 26 -24.51 20.96 -20.48
C ALA A 26 -25.05 20.32 -19.19
N ASN A 27 -25.87 19.28 -19.31
CA ASN A 27 -26.26 18.42 -18.18
C ASN A 27 -25.36 17.16 -18.13
N GLY A 28 -24.12 17.27 -18.60
CA GLY A 28 -23.17 16.16 -18.71
C GLY A 28 -21.71 16.58 -18.56
N SER A 29 -21.38 17.52 -17.66
CA SER A 29 -20.01 18.06 -17.60
C SER A 29 -19.34 18.16 -16.23
N ALA A 30 -20.02 17.90 -15.11
CA ALA A 30 -19.36 17.99 -13.79
C ALA A 30 -18.66 16.66 -13.41
N THR A 31 -19.38 15.55 -13.50
CA THR A 31 -18.89 14.21 -13.14
C THR A 31 -17.77 13.72 -14.06
N ASP A 32 -17.85 14.06 -15.35
CA ASP A 32 -16.86 13.66 -16.36
C ASP A 32 -15.54 14.43 -16.18
N ASP A 33 -15.60 15.67 -15.72
CA ASP A 33 -14.41 16.50 -15.52
C ASP A 33 -13.71 16.16 -14.21
N GLU A 34 -14.46 15.88 -13.14
CA GLU A 34 -13.90 15.35 -11.89
C GLU A 34 -13.24 13.99 -12.09
N SER A 35 -13.89 13.08 -12.84
CA SER A 35 -13.30 11.77 -13.16
C SER A 35 -11.99 11.90 -13.92
N LYS A 36 -11.94 12.75 -14.96
CA LYS A 36 -10.70 13.03 -15.71
C LYS A 36 -9.60 13.62 -14.82
N GLN A 37 -9.97 14.53 -13.90
CA GLN A 37 -9.01 15.13 -12.98
C GLN A 37 -8.44 14.08 -12.01
N SER A 38 -9.27 13.21 -11.45
CA SER A 38 -8.81 12.11 -10.60
C SER A 38 -7.84 11.19 -11.34
N THR A 39 -8.19 10.77 -12.57
CA THR A 39 -7.30 9.94 -13.40
C THR A 39 -5.98 10.65 -13.69
N ALA A 40 -6.00 11.96 -13.97
CA ALA A 40 -4.78 12.71 -14.26
C ALA A 40 -3.84 12.78 -13.04
N ILE A 41 -4.38 13.06 -11.84
CA ILE A 41 -3.59 13.11 -10.59
C ILE A 41 -2.95 11.75 -10.31
N LEU A 42 -3.75 10.69 -10.34
CA LEU A 42 -3.29 9.33 -10.04
C LEU A 42 -2.29 8.80 -11.08
N SER A 43 -2.45 9.16 -12.35
CA SER A 43 -1.50 8.78 -13.42
C SER A 43 -0.15 9.47 -13.30
N ALA A 44 -0.11 10.65 -12.66
CA ALA A 44 1.10 11.43 -12.45
C ALA A 44 1.90 10.98 -11.21
N LEU A 45 1.37 10.05 -10.41
CA LEU A 45 2.07 9.52 -9.23
C LEU A 45 3.37 8.83 -9.63
N THR A 46 4.44 9.16 -8.91
CA THR A 46 5.76 8.56 -9.08
C THR A 46 6.04 7.55 -7.98
N PHE A 47 6.61 6.43 -8.42
CA PHE A 47 7.07 5.33 -7.58
C PHE A 47 8.53 5.10 -7.88
N ALA A 48 9.30 4.73 -6.87
CA ALA A 48 10.70 4.38 -7.05
C ALA A 48 10.81 3.02 -7.75
N SER A 49 11.95 2.78 -8.38
CA SER A 49 12.32 1.47 -8.90
C SER A 49 13.69 1.15 -8.37
N TYR A 50 13.87 -0.05 -7.84
CA TYR A 50 15.15 -0.50 -7.30
C TYR A 50 15.54 -1.79 -8.00
N ASP A 51 16.83 -1.92 -8.29
CA ASP A 51 17.36 -3.10 -8.98
C ASP A 51 17.23 -4.36 -8.12
N GLN A 52 17.21 -4.19 -6.80
CA GLN A 52 17.26 -5.27 -5.83
C GLN A 52 16.47 -4.94 -4.58
N TYR A 53 15.94 -6.01 -3.98
CA TYR A 53 15.26 -5.96 -2.69
C TYR A 53 15.87 -7.03 -1.79
N ILE A 54 15.94 -6.71 -0.51
CA ILE A 54 16.24 -7.68 0.54
C ILE A 54 14.98 -7.99 1.31
N ARG A 55 14.99 -9.16 1.92
CA ARG A 55 14.01 -9.58 2.90
C ARG A 55 14.69 -9.88 4.22
N ILE A 56 14.09 -9.40 5.29
CA ILE A 56 14.53 -9.66 6.65
C ILE A 56 14.17 -11.09 7.06
N THR A 57 15.12 -11.76 7.73
CA THR A 57 15.03 -13.19 8.09
C THR A 57 14.91 -13.45 9.58
N LYS A 58 14.96 -12.40 10.41
CA LYS A 58 14.86 -12.49 11.87
C LYS A 58 13.99 -11.36 12.39
N ASP A 59 13.45 -11.54 13.59
CA ASP A 59 12.79 -10.46 14.31
C ASP A 59 13.81 -9.50 14.94
N ASP A 60 13.38 -8.26 15.19
CA ASP A 60 14.14 -7.20 15.87
C ASP A 60 15.50 -6.85 15.22
N VAL A 61 15.54 -6.78 13.88
CA VAL A 61 16.75 -6.41 13.14
C VAL A 61 16.97 -4.90 13.16
N TYR A 62 18.04 -4.46 13.79
CA TYR A 62 18.35 -3.04 13.91
C TYR A 62 19.01 -2.46 12.65
N ILE A 63 18.47 -1.35 12.18
CA ILE A 63 19.07 -0.49 11.18
C ILE A 63 20.21 0.31 11.83
N ARG A 64 21.34 0.41 11.12
CA ARG A 64 22.56 1.08 11.60
C ARG A 64 22.89 2.32 10.76
N GLU A 65 23.47 3.33 11.38
CA GLU A 65 23.91 4.54 10.66
C GLU A 65 25.12 4.30 9.73
N SER A 66 25.89 3.23 9.96
CA SER A 66 27.05 2.82 9.15
C SER A 66 27.22 1.29 9.17
N PRO A 67 27.93 0.67 8.21
CA PRO A 67 28.04 -0.79 8.06
C PRO A 67 28.95 -1.44 9.12
N SER A 68 28.53 -1.39 10.39
CA SER A 68 29.29 -1.93 11.51
C SER A 68 28.38 -2.30 12.69
N ASN A 69 28.67 -3.42 13.34
CA ASN A 69 27.96 -3.82 14.57
C ASN A 69 28.20 -2.85 15.75
N LYS A 70 29.24 -2.02 15.67
CA LYS A 70 29.55 -0.97 16.66
C LYS A 70 28.89 0.38 16.34
N ALA A 71 28.30 0.52 15.16
CA ALA A 71 27.61 1.74 14.77
C ALA A 71 26.37 1.98 15.64
N ALA A 72 26.01 3.25 15.80
CA ALA A 72 24.74 3.61 16.41
C ALA A 72 23.57 2.98 15.64
N LYS A 73 22.52 2.65 16.38
CA LYS A 73 21.24 2.26 15.81
C LYS A 73 20.54 3.51 15.32
N VAL A 74 19.78 3.40 14.23
CA VAL A 74 18.88 4.46 13.82
C VAL A 74 17.72 4.49 14.82
N GLU A 75 17.43 5.68 15.36
CA GLU A 75 16.29 5.92 16.24
C GLU A 75 15.28 6.81 15.49
N TYR A 76 14.01 6.40 15.51
CA TYR A 76 12.90 7.24 15.04
C TYR A 76 12.14 7.79 16.24
N ASP A 77 11.51 8.95 16.07
CA ASP A 77 10.82 9.67 17.15
C ASP A 77 9.73 8.86 17.89
N ARG A 78 9.27 7.73 17.33
CA ARG A 78 8.24 6.87 17.93
C ARG A 78 8.62 5.40 18.10
N TYR A 79 9.63 4.88 17.39
CA TYR A 79 10.03 3.47 17.45
C TYR A 79 11.54 3.33 17.20
N PRO A 80 12.21 2.33 17.81
CA PRO A 80 13.56 1.99 17.37
C PRO A 80 13.52 1.64 15.88
N GLY A 81 14.56 1.97 15.12
CA GLY A 81 14.68 1.56 13.72
C GLY A 81 14.93 0.05 13.61
N THR A 82 13.90 -0.73 13.94
CA THR A 82 13.87 -2.18 13.92
C THR A 82 12.99 -2.65 12.79
N LEU A 83 13.51 -3.61 12.04
CA LEU A 83 12.78 -4.36 11.04
C LEU A 83 12.42 -5.73 11.62
N MET A 84 11.26 -6.24 11.21
CA MET A 84 10.73 -7.53 11.62
C MET A 84 10.99 -8.59 10.55
N ALA A 85 10.89 -9.87 10.91
CA ALA A 85 10.94 -10.92 9.92
C ALA A 85 9.87 -10.67 8.84
N CYS A 86 10.23 -10.97 7.59
CA CYS A 86 9.41 -10.73 6.39
C CYS A 86 9.36 -9.28 5.88
N ASP A 87 9.88 -8.29 6.62
CA ASP A 87 10.03 -6.95 6.06
C ASP A 87 10.86 -7.01 4.78
N MET A 88 10.40 -6.29 3.77
CA MET A 88 11.11 -6.11 2.51
C MET A 88 11.63 -4.69 2.41
N CYS A 89 12.90 -4.56 2.02
CA CYS A 89 13.54 -3.27 1.87
C CYS A 89 14.25 -3.18 0.52
N PRO A 90 14.16 -2.04 -0.18
CA PRO A 90 14.95 -1.82 -1.38
C PRO A 90 16.43 -1.67 -1.04
N VAL A 91 17.30 -2.17 -1.90
CA VAL A 91 18.76 -2.03 -1.76
C VAL A 91 19.23 -0.84 -2.59
N ILE A 92 19.92 0.10 -1.95
CA ILE A 92 20.56 1.24 -2.61
C ILE A 92 21.99 0.88 -3.02
N SER A 93 22.71 0.19 -2.14
CA SER A 93 24.08 -0.27 -2.38
C SER A 93 24.49 -1.35 -1.40
N GLU A 94 25.71 -1.86 -1.56
CA GLU A 94 26.25 -2.92 -0.71
C GLU A 94 27.64 -2.56 -0.20
N ASP A 95 27.95 -3.05 1.01
CA ASP A 95 29.31 -3.09 1.56
C ASP A 95 29.60 -4.51 2.07
N GLN A 96 30.86 -4.81 2.41
CA GLN A 96 31.27 -6.13 2.86
C GLN A 96 30.49 -6.58 4.11
N GLY A 97 29.46 -7.41 3.89
CA GLY A 97 28.59 -7.93 4.94
C GLY A 97 27.36 -7.09 5.26
N TRP A 98 27.09 -6.01 4.51
CA TRP A 98 25.98 -5.09 4.75
C TRP A 98 25.23 -4.71 3.48
N PHE A 99 23.92 -4.49 3.62
CA PHE A 99 23.07 -3.85 2.62
C PHE A 99 22.77 -2.43 3.08
N GLN A 100 22.86 -1.46 2.18
CA GLN A 100 22.34 -0.11 2.40
C GLN A 100 20.90 -0.04 1.88
N ILE A 101 20.00 0.40 2.73
CA ILE A 101 18.59 0.71 2.45
C ILE A 101 18.36 2.22 2.66
N PRO A 102 17.22 2.81 2.23
CA PRO A 102 16.97 4.25 2.41
C PRO A 102 17.15 4.75 3.85
N GLU A 103 16.80 3.90 4.81
CA GLU A 103 16.82 4.16 6.24
C GLU A 103 18.21 3.99 6.88
N GLY A 104 19.15 3.29 6.24
CA GLY A 104 20.47 3.01 6.82
C GLY A 104 21.07 1.68 6.36
N TRP A 105 21.75 0.99 7.27
CA TRP A 105 22.49 -0.24 6.98
C TRP A 105 21.94 -1.44 7.73
N VAL A 106 21.74 -2.54 7.01
CA VAL A 106 21.26 -3.82 7.52
C VAL A 106 22.32 -4.90 7.28
N SER A 107 22.55 -5.76 8.27
CA SER A 107 23.53 -6.83 8.18
C SER A 107 23.05 -7.95 7.25
N LYS A 108 23.93 -8.42 6.34
CA LYS A 108 23.68 -9.58 5.45
C LYS A 108 23.44 -10.89 6.20
N LYS A 109 23.69 -10.94 7.52
CA LYS A 109 23.39 -12.11 8.36
C LYS A 109 21.94 -12.16 8.82
N ASP A 110 21.21 -11.06 8.68
CA ASP A 110 19.86 -10.87 9.18
C ASP A 110 18.87 -10.61 8.04
N ALA A 111 19.38 -10.58 6.80
CA ALA A 111 18.62 -10.38 5.57
C ALA A 111 19.20 -11.23 4.44
N LYS A 112 18.38 -11.52 3.43
CA LYS A 112 18.80 -12.15 2.18
C LYS A 112 18.20 -11.40 0.99
N LEU A 113 18.78 -11.54 -0.19
CA LEU A 113 18.14 -11.06 -1.42
C LEU A 113 16.78 -11.73 -1.59
N ALA A 114 15.77 -10.93 -1.92
CA ALA A 114 14.42 -11.41 -2.17
C ALA A 114 14.34 -12.08 -3.54
N VAL A 115 13.60 -13.19 -3.63
CA VAL A 115 13.27 -13.80 -4.92
C VAL A 115 12.03 -13.10 -5.48
N ASN A 116 12.15 -12.45 -6.63
CA ASN A 116 11.07 -11.67 -7.24
C ASN A 116 10.44 -12.45 -8.42
N ASP A 117 9.81 -13.59 -8.10
CA ASP A 117 9.05 -14.34 -9.09
C ASP A 117 7.85 -13.51 -9.59
N PRO A 118 7.38 -13.72 -10.83
CA PRO A 118 6.22 -13.01 -11.37
C PRO A 118 4.99 -13.07 -10.45
N ILE A 119 4.41 -11.89 -10.18
CA ILE A 119 3.13 -11.80 -9.48
C ILE A 119 2.01 -12.06 -10.49
N THR A 120 1.17 -13.05 -10.20
CA THR A 120 0.01 -13.39 -11.03
C THR A 120 -1.26 -12.70 -10.53
N ALA A 121 -2.28 -12.56 -11.39
CA ALA A 121 -3.57 -12.01 -10.99
C ALA A 121 -4.25 -12.79 -9.84
N VAL A 122 -3.98 -14.10 -9.73
CA VAL A 122 -4.45 -14.93 -8.62
C VAL A 122 -3.78 -14.53 -7.30
N MET A 123 -2.47 -14.25 -7.32
CA MET A 123 -1.74 -13.78 -6.14
C MET A 123 -2.17 -12.37 -5.72
N MET A 124 -2.52 -11.51 -6.68
CA MET A 124 -3.07 -10.19 -6.39
C MET A 124 -4.39 -10.33 -5.66
N ASN A 125 -5.39 -10.92 -6.32
CA ASN A 125 -6.75 -11.02 -5.79
C ASN A 125 -6.93 -12.15 -4.76
N ASN A 126 -5.84 -12.57 -4.10
CA ASN A 126 -5.90 -13.55 -3.05
C ASN A 126 -6.46 -12.89 -1.78
N GLN A 127 -7.48 -13.51 -1.21
CA GLN A 127 -8.21 -13.00 -0.07
C GLN A 127 -7.39 -13.09 1.22
N TRP A 128 -6.36 -13.96 1.24
CA TRP A 128 -5.47 -14.17 2.38
C TRP A 128 -4.02 -14.36 1.93
N CYS A 129 -3.19 -13.34 2.13
CA CYS A 129 -1.74 -13.45 2.03
C CYS A 129 -1.13 -12.96 3.34
N GLY A 130 -0.10 -13.62 3.86
CA GLY A 130 0.60 -13.21 5.09
C GLY A 130 0.64 -14.29 6.17
N HIS A 131 1.65 -14.23 7.03
CA HIS A 131 1.89 -15.20 8.10
C HIS A 131 1.30 -14.74 9.43
N VAL A 132 0.83 -15.74 10.17
CA VAL A 132 0.51 -15.69 11.59
C VAL A 132 1.84 -15.87 12.32
N ILE A 133 2.44 -14.77 12.77
CA ILE A 133 3.27 -14.88 13.98
C ILE A 133 2.26 -15.09 15.10
N ASP A 134 2.50 -16.11 15.93
CA ASP A 134 1.65 -16.65 17.00
C ASP A 134 1.24 -15.58 18.04
N MET A 135 0.41 -14.62 17.63
CA MET A 135 -0.03 -13.43 18.35
C MET A 135 -1.49 -13.12 18.03
N GLY A 136 -2.37 -14.13 17.92
CA GLY A 136 -3.84 -13.94 17.94
C GLY A 136 -4.51 -13.21 16.76
N ASP A 137 -3.79 -12.34 16.04
CA ASP A 137 -4.29 -11.45 15.00
C ASP A 137 -3.33 -11.55 13.80
N GLY A 138 -3.65 -12.43 12.84
CA GLY A 138 -2.85 -12.60 11.63
C GLY A 138 -2.77 -11.31 10.81
N PHE A 139 -1.58 -10.97 10.28
CA PHE A 139 -1.44 -9.91 9.29
C PHE A 139 -1.98 -10.40 7.95
N MET A 140 -3.14 -9.87 7.55
CA MET A 140 -3.84 -10.28 6.34
C MET A 140 -3.74 -9.16 5.31
N TRP A 141 -3.00 -9.43 4.23
CA TRP A 141 -2.88 -8.54 3.08
C TRP A 141 -3.93 -8.92 2.03
N ARG A 142 -4.65 -7.93 1.51
CA ARG A 142 -5.55 -8.11 0.36
C ARG A 142 -5.21 -7.07 -0.69
N VAL A 143 -4.72 -7.51 -1.84
CA VAL A 143 -4.24 -6.62 -2.91
C VAL A 143 -5.21 -6.68 -4.08
N TYR A 144 -5.57 -5.53 -4.66
CA TYR A 144 -6.45 -5.50 -5.83
C TYR A 144 -5.98 -4.48 -6.84
N SER A 145 -6.30 -4.74 -8.11
CA SER A 145 -6.24 -3.71 -9.15
C SER A 145 -7.60 -3.00 -9.20
N PRO A 146 -7.65 -1.65 -9.05
CA PRO A 146 -8.89 -0.90 -9.10
C PRO A 146 -9.44 -0.81 -10.55
N ILE A 147 -10.72 -0.44 -10.71
CA ILE A 147 -11.39 -0.37 -12.02
C ILE A 147 -10.69 0.61 -12.98
N GLY A 148 -10.23 1.74 -12.44
CA GLY A 148 -9.67 2.84 -13.23
C GLY A 148 -8.23 2.58 -13.68
N ILE A 149 -7.28 3.25 -13.04
CA ILE A 149 -5.87 3.14 -13.44
C ILE A 149 -5.31 1.76 -13.10
N LYS A 150 -5.28 0.90 -14.12
CA LYS A 150 -4.80 -0.49 -14.04
C LYS A 150 -3.35 -0.66 -13.60
N GLN A 151 -2.54 0.40 -13.68
CA GLN A 151 -1.16 0.37 -13.22
C GLN A 151 -1.03 0.51 -11.70
N LEU A 152 -2.10 0.93 -11.02
CA LEU A 152 -2.12 1.05 -9.57
C LEU A 152 -2.65 -0.23 -8.92
N ALA A 153 -2.30 -0.38 -7.66
CA ALA A 153 -2.82 -1.40 -6.77
C ALA A 153 -3.24 -0.76 -5.45
N ILE A 154 -4.30 -1.28 -4.87
CA ILE A 154 -4.72 -0.97 -3.51
C ILE A 154 -4.52 -2.21 -2.64
N CYS A 155 -4.00 -2.00 -1.44
CA CYS A 155 -3.85 -3.04 -0.45
C CYS A 155 -4.59 -2.65 0.82
N ASP A 156 -5.37 -3.57 1.37
CA ASP A 156 -5.80 -3.49 2.76
C ASP A 156 -4.91 -4.40 3.62
N CYS A 157 -4.47 -3.85 4.74
CA CYS A 157 -3.75 -4.54 5.79
C CYS A 157 -4.17 -4.00 7.16
N ASN A 158 -4.99 -4.79 7.87
CA ASN A 158 -5.36 -4.56 9.26
C ASN A 158 -5.85 -3.13 9.54
N GLY A 159 -6.81 -2.64 8.75
CA GLY A 159 -7.37 -1.30 8.92
C GLY A 159 -6.49 -0.18 8.37
N VAL A 160 -5.52 -0.51 7.51
CA VAL A 160 -4.73 0.47 6.77
C VAL A 160 -4.86 0.19 5.28
N LEU A 161 -5.44 1.15 4.56
CA LEU A 161 -5.47 1.14 3.10
C LEU A 161 -4.18 1.75 2.57
N ARG A 162 -3.62 1.08 1.55
CA ARG A 162 -2.35 1.46 0.94
C ARG A 162 -2.49 1.58 -0.57
N LEU A 163 -1.93 2.63 -1.15
CA LEU A 163 -1.92 2.88 -2.58
C LEU A 163 -0.51 2.70 -3.15
N GLY A 164 -0.42 1.87 -4.18
CA GLY A 164 0.85 1.40 -4.73
C GLY A 164 0.82 1.08 -6.21
N LYS A 165 1.92 0.49 -6.67
CA LYS A 165 2.11 0.04 -8.05
C LYS A 165 2.96 -1.22 -8.09
N LEU A 166 2.67 -2.11 -9.06
CA LEU A 166 3.53 -3.24 -9.38
C LEU A 166 4.70 -2.78 -10.27
N ILE A 167 5.94 -3.04 -9.83
CA ILE A 167 7.18 -2.70 -10.52
C ILE A 167 8.09 -3.91 -10.45
N ASP A 168 8.47 -4.47 -11.61
CA ASP A 168 9.40 -5.60 -11.72
C ASP A 168 9.14 -6.75 -10.72
N ASN A 169 7.86 -7.12 -10.59
CA ASN A 169 7.32 -8.17 -9.71
C ASN A 169 7.32 -7.86 -8.20
N VAL A 170 7.47 -6.60 -7.83
CA VAL A 170 7.30 -6.10 -6.45
C VAL A 170 6.20 -5.05 -6.44
N PHE A 171 5.23 -5.18 -5.54
CA PHE A 171 4.37 -4.06 -5.21
C PHE A 171 5.11 -3.08 -4.32
N GLU A 172 5.24 -1.85 -4.80
CA GLU A 172 5.63 -0.70 -4.00
C GLU A 172 4.36 0.06 -3.61
N PHE A 173 3.94 -0.06 -2.36
CA PHE A 173 2.93 0.81 -1.76
C PHE A 173 3.62 2.01 -1.15
N LYS A 174 3.21 3.22 -1.53
CA LYS A 174 3.86 4.47 -1.14
C LYS A 174 3.04 5.28 -0.16
N TYR A 175 1.72 5.29 -0.34
CA TYR A 175 0.79 6.06 0.48
C TYR A 175 -0.03 5.12 1.36
N ALA A 176 -0.30 5.52 2.59
CA ALA A 176 -1.07 4.75 3.55
C ALA A 176 -2.07 5.66 4.29
N VAL A 177 -3.27 5.14 4.53
CA VAL A 177 -4.34 5.82 5.28
C VAL A 177 -4.96 4.80 6.22
N SER A 178 -5.03 5.15 7.51
CA SER A 178 -5.82 4.41 8.49
C SER A 178 -7.29 4.51 8.12
N ALA A 179 -7.95 3.37 7.92
CA ALA A 179 -9.33 3.33 7.49
C ALA A 179 -10.10 2.16 8.10
N SER A 180 -11.32 2.44 8.54
CA SER A 180 -12.32 1.43 8.90
C SER A 180 -13.37 1.35 7.81
N ILE A 181 -13.81 0.14 7.46
CA ILE A 181 -14.76 -0.10 6.37
C ILE A 181 -15.98 -0.84 6.91
N GLU A 182 -17.16 -0.31 6.60
CA GLU A 182 -18.45 -0.92 6.90
C GLU A 182 -19.21 -1.22 5.60
N ILE A 183 -19.79 -2.43 5.52
CA ILE A 183 -20.68 -2.81 4.44
C ILE A 183 -22.13 -2.63 4.89
N ASP A 184 -22.84 -1.69 4.26
CA ASP A 184 -24.26 -1.43 4.47
C ASP A 184 -25.11 -2.35 3.59
N GLU A 185 -25.79 -3.30 4.22
CA GLU A 185 -26.66 -4.27 3.54
C GLU A 185 -27.99 -3.68 3.06
N GLU A 186 -28.44 -2.56 3.64
CA GLU A 186 -29.71 -1.93 3.32
C GLU A 186 -29.61 -0.99 2.11
N HIS A 187 -28.42 -0.46 1.83
CA HIS A 187 -28.17 0.51 0.78
C HIS A 187 -27.10 0.02 -0.21
N PRO A 188 -27.46 -0.80 -1.22
CA PRO A 188 -26.50 -1.49 -2.09
C PRO A 188 -25.50 -0.59 -2.82
N ASP A 189 -25.90 0.63 -3.16
CA ASP A 189 -25.09 1.60 -3.91
C ASP A 189 -24.39 2.65 -3.02
N ARG A 190 -24.52 2.54 -1.69
CA ARG A 190 -23.96 3.54 -0.76
C ARG A 190 -22.44 3.67 -0.96
N TRP A 191 -21.98 4.91 -0.95
CA TRP A 191 -20.57 5.25 -0.86
C TRP A 191 -20.44 6.57 -0.11
N GLU A 192 -19.95 6.50 1.12
CA GLU A 192 -19.74 7.66 1.97
C GLU A 192 -18.39 7.54 2.68
N LEU A 193 -17.70 8.67 2.79
CA LEU A 193 -16.40 8.78 3.42
C LEU A 193 -16.50 9.82 4.52
N GLU A 194 -16.26 9.41 5.76
CA GLU A 194 -16.21 10.28 6.92
C GLU A 194 -14.78 10.38 7.44
N GLU A 195 -14.36 11.59 7.84
CA GLU A 195 -13.04 11.81 8.44
C GLU A 195 -13.16 11.85 9.96
N TYR A 196 -12.20 11.23 10.65
CA TYR A 196 -12.06 11.28 12.10
C TYR A 196 -10.60 11.54 12.49
N GLU A 197 -10.34 11.75 13.78
CA GLU A 197 -9.04 12.21 14.29
C GLU A 197 -7.84 11.37 13.81
N ASP A 198 -8.01 10.06 13.71
CA ASP A 198 -6.95 9.09 13.40
C ASP A 198 -7.17 8.29 12.09
N GLY A 199 -8.02 8.77 11.17
CA GLY A 199 -8.26 8.05 9.91
C GLY A 199 -9.57 8.39 9.21
N LYS A 200 -10.03 7.43 8.39
CA LYS A 200 -11.25 7.58 7.59
C LYS A 200 -12.20 6.40 7.80
N TYR A 201 -13.49 6.68 7.90
CA TYR A 201 -14.53 5.65 7.97
C TYR A 201 -15.24 5.60 6.62
N ILE A 202 -15.27 4.41 6.00
CA ILE A 202 -15.84 4.21 4.66
C ILE A 202 -17.10 3.37 4.81
N HIS A 203 -18.26 3.99 4.62
CA HIS A 203 -19.53 3.27 4.52
C HIS A 203 -19.79 2.96 3.06
N MET A 204 -19.91 1.68 2.72
CA MET A 204 -20.16 1.26 1.36
C MET A 204 -21.25 0.20 1.27
N GLY A 205 -22.05 0.23 0.22
CA GLY A 205 -23.11 -0.74 0.00
C GLY A 205 -22.59 -2.10 -0.43
N THR A 206 -23.48 -3.09 -0.45
CA THR A 206 -23.17 -4.46 -0.91
C THR A 206 -22.65 -4.55 -2.35
N ASN A 207 -22.92 -3.56 -3.22
CA ASN A 207 -22.31 -3.51 -4.54
C ASN A 207 -20.80 -3.27 -4.50
N TYR A 208 -20.23 -2.79 -3.39
CA TYR A 208 -18.79 -2.68 -3.16
C TYR A 208 -18.22 -3.83 -2.33
N GLY A 209 -19.08 -4.72 -1.84
CA GLY A 209 -18.68 -5.89 -1.08
C GLY A 209 -18.53 -7.15 -1.92
N LYS A 210 -17.88 -8.13 -1.32
CA LYS A 210 -17.92 -9.54 -1.69
C LYS A 210 -18.23 -10.36 -0.44
N GLN A 211 -19.29 -11.14 -0.51
CA GLN A 211 -19.61 -12.09 0.54
C GLN A 211 -18.65 -13.27 0.46
N ILE A 212 -18.10 -13.66 1.60
CA ILE A 212 -17.21 -14.81 1.75
C ILE A 212 -17.81 -15.73 2.80
N THR A 213 -17.75 -17.02 2.51
CA THR A 213 -18.25 -18.08 3.38
C THR A 213 -17.07 -18.97 3.74
N GLU A 214 -16.81 -19.12 5.03
CA GLU A 214 -15.70 -19.91 5.55
C GLU A 214 -16.20 -20.97 6.55
N GLU A 215 -15.60 -22.15 6.47
CA GLU A 215 -15.68 -23.14 7.53
C GLU A 215 -14.80 -22.67 8.69
N GLY A 216 -15.44 -22.28 9.78
CA GLY A 216 -14.78 -21.95 11.02
C GLY A 216 -14.48 -23.18 11.88
N TRP A 217 -14.07 -22.92 13.11
CA TRP A 217 -13.82 -23.96 14.11
C TRP A 217 -15.13 -24.68 14.45
N GLU A 218 -15.05 -26.01 14.64
CA GLU A 218 -16.18 -26.87 15.03
C GLU A 218 -17.34 -26.96 14.02
N ASP A 219 -17.03 -27.04 12.72
CA ASP A 219 -18.03 -27.16 11.64
C ASP A 219 -19.02 -25.98 11.53
N ALA A 220 -18.75 -24.87 12.22
CA ALA A 220 -19.53 -23.64 12.10
C ALA A 220 -19.19 -22.94 10.78
N THR A 221 -20.19 -22.59 9.98
CA THR A 221 -19.98 -21.79 8.76
C THR A 221 -20.22 -20.31 9.06
N TYR A 222 -19.20 -19.48 8.88
CA TYR A 222 -19.33 -18.03 8.99
C TYR A 222 -19.46 -17.42 7.61
N THR A 223 -20.48 -16.58 7.43
CA THR A 223 -20.62 -15.77 6.22
C THR A 223 -20.52 -14.31 6.62
N TYR A 224 -19.60 -13.60 6.00
CA TYR A 224 -19.38 -12.19 6.27
C TYR A 224 -19.04 -11.44 4.99
N TRP A 225 -19.24 -10.13 5.03
CA TRP A 225 -18.94 -9.23 3.93
C TRP A 225 -17.54 -8.66 4.06
N LEU A 226 -16.79 -8.70 2.97
CA LEU A 226 -15.51 -8.03 2.84
C LEU A 226 -15.59 -6.98 1.73
N PRO A 227 -14.87 -5.85 1.84
CA PRO A 227 -14.77 -4.89 0.74
C PRO A 227 -14.05 -5.52 -0.46
N ASP A 228 -14.66 -5.35 -1.63
CA ASP A 228 -14.08 -5.70 -2.93
C ASP A 228 -13.36 -4.47 -3.49
N LEU A 229 -12.09 -4.31 -3.12
CA LEU A 229 -11.31 -3.14 -3.50
C LEU A 229 -11.07 -3.05 -5.01
N SER A 230 -11.31 -4.13 -5.78
CA SER A 230 -11.28 -4.09 -7.24
C SER A 230 -12.36 -3.18 -7.82
N LYS A 231 -13.41 -2.87 -7.05
CA LYS A 231 -14.52 -1.99 -7.45
C LYS A 231 -14.25 -0.51 -7.22
N PHE A 232 -13.11 -0.15 -6.64
CA PHE A 232 -12.78 1.24 -6.37
C PHE A 232 -12.47 1.97 -7.68
N THR A 233 -13.05 3.15 -7.83
CA THR A 233 -12.82 4.04 -8.98
C THR A 233 -11.67 5.01 -8.67
N ASP A 234 -11.19 5.71 -9.70
CA ASP A 234 -10.17 6.77 -9.51
C ASP A 234 -10.66 7.87 -8.55
N GLN A 235 -11.97 8.18 -8.57
CA GLN A 235 -12.57 9.16 -7.66
C GLN A 235 -12.52 8.67 -6.21
N HIS A 236 -12.85 7.40 -5.97
CA HIS A 236 -12.77 6.80 -4.63
C HIS A 236 -11.33 6.85 -4.08
N LEU A 237 -10.35 6.51 -4.93
CA LEU A 237 -8.95 6.56 -4.53
C LEU A 237 -8.50 7.98 -4.19
N ILE A 238 -8.90 8.98 -4.97
CA ILE A 238 -8.60 10.38 -4.62
C ILE A 238 -9.29 10.77 -3.31
N GLN A 239 -10.58 10.48 -3.11
CA GLN A 239 -11.26 10.81 -1.85
C GLN A 239 -10.55 10.23 -0.62
N ILE A 240 -10.04 9.00 -0.72
CA ILE A 240 -9.33 8.33 0.37
C ILE A 240 -7.91 8.89 0.56
N PHE A 241 -7.14 9.06 -0.51
CA PHE A 241 -5.69 9.30 -0.43
C PHE A 241 -5.27 10.76 -0.71
N LYS A 242 -6.20 11.67 -1.00
CA LYS A 242 -5.90 13.06 -1.41
C LYS A 242 -4.89 13.74 -0.48
N ASP A 243 -5.16 13.71 0.83
CA ASP A 243 -4.37 14.48 1.79
C ASP A 243 -2.92 14.00 1.85
N VAL A 244 -2.71 12.68 1.90
CA VAL A 244 -1.36 12.09 1.92
C VAL A 244 -0.64 12.24 0.57
N ILE A 245 -1.37 12.25 -0.55
CA ILE A 245 -0.79 12.53 -1.88
C ILE A 245 -0.34 13.99 -1.98
N GLU A 246 -1.21 14.94 -1.60
CA GLU A 246 -0.95 16.38 -1.68
C GLU A 246 0.17 16.81 -0.71
N ALA A 247 0.20 16.23 0.49
CA ALA A 247 1.30 16.42 1.45
C ALA A 247 2.58 15.67 1.07
N ASN A 248 2.50 14.74 0.11
CA ASN A 248 3.54 13.75 -0.19
C ASN A 248 4.03 13.02 1.08
N GLU A 249 3.08 12.65 1.94
CA GLU A 249 3.33 11.86 3.14
C GLU A 249 3.44 10.38 2.75
N THR A 250 4.66 9.85 2.79
CA THR A 250 4.95 8.49 2.32
C THR A 250 5.12 7.51 3.48
N ASN A 251 4.52 6.34 3.35
CA ASN A 251 4.69 5.19 4.24
C ASN A 251 4.86 3.95 3.38
N TYR A 252 6.12 3.61 3.09
CA TYR A 252 6.44 2.55 2.14
C TYR A 252 6.17 1.16 2.72
N LEU A 253 5.61 0.30 1.87
CA LEU A 253 5.53 -1.14 2.06
C LEU A 253 5.84 -1.83 0.74
N TYR A 254 6.70 -2.85 0.80
CA TYR A 254 7.06 -3.65 -0.36
C TYR A 254 6.55 -5.08 -0.20
N LEU A 255 5.83 -5.59 -1.19
CA LEU A 255 5.36 -6.98 -1.22
C LEU A 255 5.78 -7.65 -2.52
N ASN A 256 6.31 -8.87 -2.45
CA ASN A 256 6.60 -9.68 -3.64
C ASN A 256 5.81 -10.99 -3.65
N SER A 257 6.01 -11.80 -4.67
CA SER A 257 5.38 -13.12 -4.82
C SER A 257 5.71 -14.10 -3.70
N GLU A 258 6.87 -13.99 -3.01
CA GLU A 258 7.14 -14.84 -1.84
C GLU A 258 6.11 -14.58 -0.73
N LEU A 259 5.77 -13.31 -0.48
CA LEU A 259 4.81 -12.92 0.56
C LEU A 259 3.36 -13.16 0.14
N LEU A 260 3.05 -13.02 -1.15
CA LEU A 260 1.68 -13.21 -1.68
C LEU A 260 1.31 -14.68 -1.96
N SER A 261 2.28 -15.55 -2.20
CA SER A 261 1.98 -16.94 -2.58
C SER A 261 1.66 -17.87 -1.41
N GLY A 262 1.81 -17.41 -0.16
CA GLY A 262 1.56 -18.24 1.03
C GLY A 262 2.47 -19.47 1.14
N LYS A 263 3.49 -19.64 0.27
CA LYS A 263 4.43 -20.78 0.28
C LYS A 263 5.28 -20.90 1.56
N TRP A 264 5.08 -20.00 2.52
CA TRP A 264 5.70 -19.98 3.84
C TRP A 264 5.11 -20.94 4.87
N VAL A 265 3.96 -21.57 4.59
CA VAL A 265 3.25 -22.42 5.56
C VAL A 265 4.06 -23.66 6.02
N GLY A 266 5.21 -23.95 5.41
CA GLY A 266 5.95 -25.19 5.66
C GLY A 266 7.38 -25.11 6.20
N ASN A 267 8.01 -23.94 6.34
CA ASN A 267 9.42 -23.87 6.79
C ASN A 267 9.73 -22.53 7.48
N ILE A 268 9.31 -22.41 8.73
CA ILE A 268 9.98 -21.57 9.72
C ILE A 268 10.71 -22.57 10.65
N PRO A 269 12.02 -22.45 10.88
CA PRO A 269 12.72 -23.30 11.84
C PRO A 269 12.17 -23.12 13.26
#